data_AF-A0A2M8NNQ2-F1
#
_entry.id   AF-A0A2M8NNQ2-F1
#
_cell.length_a   1.000
_cell.length_b   1.000
_cell.length_c   1.000
_cell.angle_alpha   90.00
_cell.angle_beta   90.00
_cell.angle_gamma   90.00
#
_symmetry.space_group_name_H-M   'P 1'
#
loop_
_entity.id
_entity.type
_entity.pdbx_description
1 polymer ?
#
loop_
_entity_poly.entity_id
_entity_poly.type
_entity_poly.pdbx_seq_one_letter_code
_entity_poly.pdbx_strand_id
1 'polypeptide(L)'
;MKRLAIVLIVLGVCAIFVGASLAMSSTGVVSDAPMSSVSANLPPEGATYAGSDSCFQCHSDQHRNWSNTIHPKMIQDAVANPSVIMADFAVGEEVRVTTLNGEERAYTAEDVRFTMGVKYRQRYIAETSDGQYVVLPGQWNVDDGMWVTATPSADWLKDCAGCHTTGFNV
;
A
#
# COMPACT_ATOMS: atom_id res chain seq x y z
N MET A 1 7.31 -49.79 -38.13
CA MET A 1 6.68 -48.54 -38.61
C MET A 1 5.17 -48.47 -38.33
N LYS A 2 4.35 -49.46 -38.69
CA LYS A 2 2.88 -49.43 -38.44
C LYS A 2 2.45 -49.31 -36.96
N ARG A 3 3.19 -49.92 -36.02
CA ARG A 3 2.90 -49.85 -34.58
C ARG A 3 3.20 -48.47 -33.96
N LEU A 4 4.18 -47.74 -34.50
CA LEU A 4 4.54 -46.40 -34.04
C LEU A 4 3.50 -45.35 -34.48
N ALA A 5 2.97 -45.49 -35.71
CA ALA A 5 1.92 -44.63 -36.23
C ALA A 5 0.61 -44.75 -35.44
N ILE A 6 0.23 -45.97 -35.01
CA ILE A 6 -0.98 -46.19 -34.21
C ILE A 6 -0.86 -45.54 -32.82
N VAL A 7 0.31 -45.64 -32.18
CA VAL A 7 0.54 -45.02 -30.85
C VAL A 7 0.49 -43.49 -30.93
N LEU A 8 1.05 -42.89 -31.99
CA LEU A 8 1.03 -41.43 -32.17
C LEU A 8 -0.38 -40.90 -32.49
N ILE A 9 -1.20 -41.65 -33.23
CA ILE A 9 -2.59 -41.29 -33.50
C ILE A 9 -3.44 -41.36 -32.22
N VAL A 10 -3.27 -42.41 -31.40
CA VAL A 10 -4.01 -42.55 -30.13
C VAL A 10 -3.64 -41.44 -29.14
N LEU A 11 -2.34 -41.12 -29.01
CA LEU A 11 -1.88 -40.01 -28.17
C LEU A 11 -2.39 -38.65 -28.65
N GLY A 12 -2.40 -38.41 -29.96
CA GLY A 12 -2.95 -37.19 -30.55
C GLY A 12 -4.45 -37.03 -30.31
N VAL A 13 -5.23 -38.11 -30.46
CA VAL A 13 -6.67 -38.10 -30.19
C VAL A 13 -6.96 -37.89 -28.70
N CYS A 14 -6.22 -38.52 -27.79
CA CYS A 14 -6.36 -38.27 -26.35
C CYS A 14 -6.03 -36.82 -25.97
N ALA A 15 -4.99 -36.22 -26.56
CA ALA A 15 -4.64 -34.81 -26.31
C ALA A 15 -5.72 -33.83 -26.78
N ILE A 16 -6.40 -34.13 -27.90
CA ILE A 16 -7.51 -33.32 -28.41
C ILE A 16 -8.75 -33.43 -27.50
N PHE A 17 -9.06 -34.63 -27.00
CA PHE A 17 -10.20 -34.82 -26.08
C PHE A 17 -9.98 -34.17 -24.70
N VAL A 18 -8.77 -34.19 -24.16
CA VAL A 18 -8.43 -33.51 -22.90
C VAL A 18 -8.39 -31.97 -23.08
N GLY A 19 -7.88 -31.49 -24.21
CA GLY A 19 -7.88 -30.06 -24.54
C GLY A 19 -9.29 -29.48 -24.71
N ALA A 20 -10.21 -30.23 -25.32
CA ALA A 20 -11.59 -29.81 -25.52
C ALA A 20 -12.41 -29.78 -24.22
N SER A 21 -12.07 -30.60 -23.22
CA SER A 21 -12.78 -30.64 -21.94
C SER A 21 -12.32 -29.57 -20.95
N LEU A 22 -11.12 -28.99 -21.10
CA LEU A 22 -10.68 -27.83 -20.31
C LEU A 22 -11.18 -26.47 -20.83
N ALA A 23 -11.69 -26.40 -22.06
CA ALA A 23 -12.11 -25.14 -22.69
C ALA A 23 -13.55 -24.69 -22.37
N MET A 24 -14.34 -25.49 -21.62
CA MET A 24 -15.79 -25.26 -21.46
C MET A 24 -16.23 -24.93 -20.03
N SER A 25 -15.36 -24.46 -19.13
CA SER A 25 -15.73 -24.22 -17.72
C SER A 25 -15.23 -22.90 -17.16
N SER A 26 -15.56 -21.77 -17.81
CA SER A 26 -15.45 -20.46 -17.15
C SER A 26 -16.43 -19.42 -17.71
N THR A 27 -17.73 -19.70 -17.70
CA THR A 27 -18.72 -18.62 -17.60
C THR A 27 -19.07 -18.45 -16.13
N GLY A 28 -18.15 -17.85 -15.38
CA GLY A 28 -18.46 -17.34 -14.06
C GLY A 28 -19.48 -16.21 -14.24
N VAL A 29 -20.74 -16.49 -13.93
CA VAL A 29 -21.77 -15.47 -13.82
C VAL A 29 -21.38 -14.60 -12.63
N VAL A 30 -20.83 -13.43 -12.90
CA VAL A 30 -20.72 -12.38 -11.88
C VAL A 30 -22.15 -11.98 -11.52
N SER A 31 -22.56 -12.33 -10.31
CA SER A 31 -23.85 -11.93 -9.77
C SER A 31 -23.81 -10.43 -9.51
N ASP A 32 -24.55 -9.65 -10.30
CA ASP A 32 -24.84 -8.21 -10.09
C ASP A 32 -25.76 -7.98 -8.87
N ALA A 33 -25.51 -8.69 -7.77
CA ALA A 33 -26.25 -8.43 -6.55
C ALA A 33 -25.95 -6.97 -6.14
N PRO A 34 -26.97 -6.11 -5.98
CA PRO A 34 -26.73 -4.76 -5.49
C PRO A 34 -26.07 -4.89 -4.13
N MET A 35 -24.95 -4.20 -3.92
CA MET A 35 -24.37 -4.07 -2.59
C MET A 35 -25.45 -3.45 -1.70
N SER A 36 -26.07 -4.29 -0.88
CA SER A 36 -27.01 -3.86 0.15
C SER A 36 -26.30 -2.75 0.91
N SER A 37 -26.88 -1.56 0.96
CA SER A 37 -26.42 -0.47 1.80
C SER A 37 -26.44 -1.00 3.24
N VAL A 38 -25.30 -1.50 3.70
CA VAL A 38 -25.10 -1.85 5.10
C VAL A 38 -25.34 -0.54 5.83
N SER A 39 -26.46 -0.44 6.54
CA SER A 39 -26.69 0.62 7.50
C SER A 39 -25.47 0.61 8.41
N ALA A 40 -24.63 1.65 8.30
CA ALA A 40 -23.47 1.78 9.14
C ALA A 40 -23.97 2.01 10.56
N ASN A 41 -24.06 0.92 11.35
CA ASN A 41 -24.21 1.04 12.78
C ASN A 41 -22.95 1.73 13.28
N LEU A 42 -23.10 2.97 13.76
CA LEU A 42 -22.01 3.68 14.41
C LEU A 42 -21.50 2.82 15.58
N PRO A 43 -20.20 2.80 15.82
CA PRO A 43 -19.65 2.10 16.98
C PRO A 43 -20.30 2.64 18.27
N PRO A 44 -20.49 1.79 19.30
CA PRO A 44 -21.02 2.23 20.58
C PRO A 44 -20.23 3.41 21.16
N GLU A 45 -20.91 4.25 21.93
CA GLU A 45 -20.26 5.34 22.66
C GLU A 45 -19.14 4.78 23.55
N GLY A 46 -17.95 5.39 23.46
CA GLY A 46 -16.76 4.94 24.18
C GLY A 46 -15.98 3.79 23.55
N ALA A 47 -16.35 3.31 22.36
CA ALA A 47 -15.54 2.35 21.62
C ALA A 47 -14.14 2.92 21.29
N THR A 48 -13.12 2.07 21.39
CA THR A 48 -11.73 2.42 21.12
C THR A 48 -11.13 1.54 20.03
N TYR A 49 -10.02 1.99 19.45
CA TYR A 49 -9.26 1.22 18.46
C TYR A 49 -8.30 0.27 19.18
N ALA A 50 -8.47 -1.04 18.99
CA ALA A 50 -7.68 -2.07 19.66
C ALA A 50 -6.29 -2.32 19.04
N GLY A 51 -6.05 -1.81 17.82
CA GLY A 51 -4.85 -2.09 17.04
C GLY A 51 -4.85 -3.48 16.40
N SER A 52 -4.26 -3.60 15.21
CA SER A 52 -4.28 -4.84 14.43
C SER A 52 -3.61 -6.03 15.11
N ASP A 53 -2.56 -5.78 15.91
CA ASP A 53 -1.80 -6.84 16.58
C ASP A 53 -2.67 -7.62 17.58
N SER A 54 -3.69 -6.96 18.16
CA SER A 54 -4.65 -7.60 19.06
C SER A 54 -5.45 -8.73 18.36
N CYS A 55 -5.62 -8.63 17.03
CA CYS A 55 -6.37 -9.60 16.25
C CYS A 55 -5.60 -10.91 16.02
N PHE A 56 -4.27 -10.90 16.13
CA PHE A 56 -3.41 -12.01 15.74
C PHE A 56 -3.67 -13.30 16.53
N GLN A 57 -3.96 -13.19 17.83
CA GLN A 57 -4.13 -14.36 18.70
C GLN A 57 -5.31 -15.26 18.29
N CYS A 58 -6.38 -14.66 17.77
CA CYS A 58 -7.59 -15.38 17.33
C CYS A 58 -7.67 -15.53 15.80
N HIS A 59 -7.07 -14.61 15.04
CA HIS A 59 -7.16 -14.54 13.57
C HIS A 59 -5.78 -14.54 12.91
N SER A 60 -4.95 -15.53 13.25
CA SER A 60 -3.54 -15.57 12.87
C SER A 60 -3.32 -15.65 11.34
N ASP A 61 -4.10 -16.46 10.62
CA ASP A 61 -3.97 -16.61 9.17
C ASP A 61 -4.37 -15.33 8.43
N GLN A 62 -5.48 -14.70 8.83
CA GLN A 62 -5.94 -13.45 8.23
C GLN A 62 -4.93 -12.34 8.51
N HIS A 63 -4.45 -12.25 9.76
CA HIS A 63 -3.45 -11.25 10.14
C HIS A 63 -2.16 -11.43 9.35
N ARG A 64 -1.63 -12.66 9.22
CA ARG A 64 -0.42 -12.95 8.42
C ARG A 64 -0.60 -12.59 6.94
N ASN A 65 -1.75 -12.90 6.36
CA ASN A 65 -2.03 -12.56 4.97
C ASN A 65 -2.14 -11.05 4.77
N TRP A 66 -2.84 -10.36 5.67
CA TRP A 66 -3.00 -8.91 5.63
C TRP A 66 -1.68 -8.16 5.88
N SER A 67 -0.87 -8.59 6.86
CA SER A 67 0.40 -7.96 7.21
C SER A 67 1.44 -8.03 6.09
N ASN A 68 1.29 -8.99 5.18
CA ASN A 68 2.11 -9.11 3.98
C ASN A 68 1.67 -8.17 2.84
N THR A 69 0.49 -7.55 2.91
CA THR A 69 0.03 -6.58 1.91
C THR A 69 0.67 -5.20 2.08
N ILE A 70 0.37 -4.28 1.17
CA ILE A 70 0.79 -2.88 1.27
C ILE A 70 -0.08 -2.05 2.21
N HIS A 71 -1.28 -2.51 2.56
CA HIS A 71 -2.25 -1.75 3.37
C HIS A 71 -1.70 -1.35 4.75
N PRO A 72 -1.18 -2.28 5.58
CA PRO A 72 -0.59 -1.91 6.88
C PRO A 72 0.69 -1.09 6.78
N LYS A 73 1.28 -1.02 5.59
CA LYS A 73 2.56 -0.37 5.32
C LYS A 73 2.36 1.00 4.67
N MET A 74 1.13 1.51 4.64
CA MET A 74 0.84 2.81 4.05
C MET A 74 1.53 3.91 4.83
N ILE A 75 1.48 3.89 6.17
CA ILE A 75 2.19 4.85 7.04
C ILE A 75 3.15 4.07 7.91
N GLN A 76 4.45 4.40 7.86
CA GLN A 76 5.47 3.75 8.68
C GLN A 76 6.34 4.78 9.40
N ASP A 77 6.65 4.51 10.66
CA ASP A 77 7.52 5.34 11.50
C ASP A 77 8.98 5.18 11.08
N ALA A 78 9.53 6.24 10.50
CA ALA A 78 10.89 6.26 9.98
C ALA A 78 11.94 6.51 11.08
N VAL A 79 11.56 7.07 12.22
CA VAL A 79 12.45 7.23 13.37
C VAL A 79 12.62 5.89 14.09
N ALA A 80 11.53 5.16 14.29
CA ALA A 80 11.55 3.83 14.88
C ALA A 80 12.18 2.79 13.95
N ASN A 81 11.99 2.94 12.63
CA ASN A 81 12.60 2.06 11.63
C ASN A 81 13.09 2.85 10.40
N PRO A 82 14.35 3.36 10.41
CA PRO A 82 14.89 4.12 9.28
C PRO A 82 14.96 3.36 7.95
N SER A 83 14.96 2.02 7.98
CA SER A 83 15.02 1.20 6.77
C SER A 83 13.77 1.28 5.88
N VAL A 84 12.69 1.90 6.38
CA VAL A 84 11.47 2.12 5.58
C VAL A 84 11.63 3.26 4.57
N ILE A 85 12.63 4.12 4.72
CA ILE A 85 12.93 5.18 3.77
C ILE A 85 13.61 4.56 2.54
N MET A 86 12.97 4.69 1.37
CA MET A 86 13.47 4.09 0.12
C MET A 86 14.22 5.08 -0.77
N ALA A 87 14.04 6.39 -0.55
CA ALA A 87 14.66 7.38 -1.42
C ALA A 87 16.16 7.53 -1.22
N ASP A 88 16.83 7.83 -2.33
CA ASP A 88 18.16 8.41 -2.31
C ASP A 88 18.07 9.92 -2.10
N PHE A 89 18.51 10.39 -0.93
CA PHE A 89 18.54 11.81 -0.58
C PHE A 89 19.78 12.55 -1.09
N ALA A 90 20.72 11.86 -1.76
CA ALA A 90 21.84 12.50 -2.45
C ALA A 90 21.43 13.16 -3.78
N VAL A 91 20.19 12.95 -4.23
CA VAL A 91 19.63 13.49 -5.48
C VAL A 91 18.30 14.21 -5.23
N GLY A 92 17.82 14.96 -6.22
CA GLY A 92 16.49 15.59 -6.20
C GLY A 92 16.34 16.72 -5.18
N GLU A 93 17.41 17.45 -4.87
CA GLU A 93 17.35 18.59 -3.94
C GLU A 93 16.33 19.65 -4.41
N GLU A 94 16.25 19.87 -5.72
CA GLU A 94 15.43 20.90 -6.36
C GLU A 94 13.93 20.72 -6.14
N VAL A 95 13.45 19.49 -5.90
CA VAL A 95 12.03 19.21 -5.61
C VAL A 95 11.74 18.99 -4.12
N ARG A 96 12.78 19.01 -3.28
CA ARG A 96 12.71 18.81 -1.83
C ARG A 96 12.83 20.10 -1.03
N VAL A 97 13.07 21.25 -1.67
CA VAL A 97 13.17 22.53 -0.96
C VAL A 97 11.83 22.88 -0.30
N THR A 98 11.87 23.14 1.00
CA THR A 98 10.73 23.64 1.79
C THR A 98 11.24 24.48 2.96
N THR A 99 10.37 25.30 3.54
CA THR A 99 10.62 25.85 4.87
C THR A 99 10.23 24.81 5.92
N LEU A 100 11.20 24.37 6.72
CA LEU A 100 10.97 23.48 7.86
C LEU A 100 11.62 24.11 9.09
N ASN A 101 10.85 24.27 10.17
CA ASN A 101 11.33 24.87 11.43
C ASN A 101 12.00 26.24 11.27
N GLY A 102 11.52 27.05 10.31
CA GLY A 102 12.02 28.40 10.04
C GLY A 102 13.23 28.47 9.10
N GLU A 103 13.70 27.34 8.57
CA GLU A 103 14.81 27.28 7.63
C GLU A 103 14.32 26.80 6.25
N GLU A 104 14.67 27.52 5.19
CA GLU A 104 14.43 27.09 3.81
C GLU A 104 15.61 26.27 3.27
N ARG A 105 15.39 24.98 3.08
CA ARG A 105 16.40 24.04 2.54
C ARG A 105 15.74 22.79 1.97
N ALA A 106 16.50 22.00 1.22
CA ALA A 106 16.10 20.63 0.93
C ALA A 106 16.10 19.81 2.22
N TYR A 107 14.99 19.13 2.52
CA TYR A 107 14.90 18.25 3.69
C TYR A 107 15.70 16.96 3.48
N THR A 108 16.31 16.42 4.52
CA THR A 108 17.08 15.17 4.48
C THR A 108 16.29 14.01 5.07
N ALA A 109 16.86 12.80 5.08
CA ALA A 109 16.21 11.64 5.67
C ALA A 109 15.94 11.83 7.17
N GLU A 110 16.77 12.61 7.86
CA GLU A 110 16.65 12.90 9.29
C GLU A 110 15.43 13.78 9.62
N ASP A 111 14.92 14.55 8.66
CA ASP A 111 13.71 15.34 8.82
C ASP A 111 12.42 14.50 8.72
N VAL A 112 12.53 13.24 8.26
CA VAL A 112 11.38 12.37 8.00
C VAL A 112 10.92 11.69 9.30
N ARG A 113 9.70 12.01 9.74
CA ARG A 113 9.02 11.31 10.83
C ARG A 113 8.34 10.04 10.34
N PHE A 114 7.58 10.14 9.25
CA PHE A 114 6.84 9.01 8.67
C PHE A 114 7.04 8.93 7.16
N THR A 115 7.02 7.71 6.64
CA THR A 115 6.87 7.44 5.21
C THR A 115 5.40 7.19 4.89
N MET A 116 5.00 7.61 3.70
CA MET A 116 3.69 7.33 3.11
C MET A 116 3.86 6.57 1.79
N GLY A 117 3.51 5.28 1.81
CA GLY A 117 3.68 4.34 0.71
C GLY A 117 4.92 3.44 0.85
N VAL A 118 4.90 2.29 0.15
CA VAL A 118 5.95 1.25 0.26
C VAL A 118 6.26 0.49 -1.04
N LYS A 119 5.55 0.76 -2.14
CA LYS A 119 5.69 -0.05 -3.36
C LYS A 119 6.05 0.76 -4.59
N TYR A 120 5.15 1.63 -5.03
CA TYR A 120 5.36 2.37 -6.28
C TYR A 120 5.94 3.76 -6.04
N ARG A 121 5.50 4.40 -4.96
CA ARG A 121 5.81 5.79 -4.64
C ARG A 121 5.92 5.96 -3.14
N GLN A 122 6.83 6.83 -2.71
CA GLN A 122 6.95 7.29 -1.32
C GLN A 122 6.82 8.80 -1.23
N ARG A 123 5.99 9.23 -0.30
CA ARG A 123 5.95 10.60 0.21
C ARG A 123 6.41 10.61 1.66
N TYR A 124 6.77 11.78 2.15
CA TYR A 124 7.39 11.93 3.46
C TYR A 124 6.65 12.95 4.31
N ILE A 125 6.57 12.68 5.60
CA ILE A 125 5.90 13.51 6.59
C ILE A 125 6.95 13.91 7.62
N ALA A 126 7.07 15.21 7.88
CA ALA A 126 7.90 15.74 8.96
C ALA A 126 7.04 16.09 10.18
N GLU A 127 7.66 16.04 11.35
CA GLU A 127 7.15 16.68 12.57
C GLU A 127 7.84 18.04 12.71
N THR A 128 7.06 19.11 12.80
CA THR A 128 7.58 20.47 12.99
C THR A 128 7.90 20.73 14.47
N SER A 129 8.66 21.77 14.76
CA SER A 129 9.06 22.14 16.13
C SER A 129 7.89 22.47 17.07
N ASP A 130 6.74 22.83 16.52
CA ASP A 130 5.48 23.08 17.24
C ASP A 130 4.59 21.83 17.33
N GLY A 131 5.08 20.66 16.91
CA GLY A 131 4.40 19.37 17.05
C GLY A 131 3.34 19.11 15.98
N GLN A 132 3.33 19.87 14.89
CA GLN A 132 2.45 19.60 13.75
C GLN A 132 3.07 18.59 12.80
N TYR A 133 2.24 17.93 12.01
CA TYR A 133 2.69 17.03 10.96
C TYR A 133 2.40 17.63 9.59
N VAL A 134 3.44 17.74 8.76
CA VAL A 134 3.35 18.31 7.41
C VAL A 134 3.77 17.27 6.38
N VAL A 135 3.05 17.22 5.26
CA VAL A 135 3.49 16.43 4.09
C VAL A 135 4.50 17.25 3.32
N LEU A 136 5.71 16.73 3.22
CA LEU A 136 6.84 17.39 2.55
C LEU A 136 6.64 17.43 1.03
N PRO A 137 7.25 18.40 0.33
CA PRO A 137 7.22 18.43 -1.12
C PRO A 137 8.05 17.29 -1.71
N GLY A 138 7.78 16.99 -2.97
CA GLY A 138 8.47 15.92 -3.67
C GLY A 138 7.92 14.54 -3.34
N GLN A 139 8.14 13.61 -4.26
CA GLN A 139 7.78 12.21 -4.16
C GLN A 139 8.90 11.38 -4.76
N TRP A 140 9.24 10.29 -4.09
CA TRP A 140 10.12 9.28 -4.64
C TRP A 140 9.32 8.27 -5.44
N ASN A 141 9.65 8.09 -6.72
CA ASN A 141 9.17 6.97 -7.52
C ASN A 141 10.13 5.79 -7.30
N VAL A 142 9.63 4.72 -6.69
CA VAL A 142 10.45 3.58 -6.26
C VAL A 142 11.03 2.83 -7.46
N ASP A 143 10.19 2.54 -8.46
CA ASP A 143 10.59 1.77 -9.65
C ASP A 143 11.58 2.55 -10.54
N ASP A 144 11.42 3.87 -10.61
CA ASP A 144 12.26 4.75 -11.44
C ASP A 144 13.53 5.21 -10.72
N GLY A 145 13.59 5.06 -9.39
CA GLY A 145 14.69 5.56 -8.56
C GLY A 145 14.88 7.08 -8.67
N MET A 146 13.79 7.84 -8.74
CA MET A 146 13.86 9.28 -8.96
C MET A 146 12.89 10.08 -8.11
N TRP A 147 13.28 11.31 -7.80
CA TRP A 147 12.38 12.31 -7.24
C TRP A 147 11.57 12.98 -8.34
N VAL A 148 10.30 13.24 -8.06
CA VAL A 148 9.42 14.08 -8.87
C VAL A 148 8.73 15.12 -7.99
N THR A 149 8.38 16.26 -8.57
CA THR A 149 7.64 17.31 -7.86
C THR A 149 6.30 16.77 -7.36
N ALA A 150 6.00 17.04 -6.09
CA ALA A 150 4.70 16.76 -5.49
C ALA A 150 4.31 17.90 -4.55
N THR A 151 3.04 18.26 -4.56
CA THR A 151 2.51 19.37 -3.76
C THR A 151 2.54 19.02 -2.27
N PRO A 152 3.18 19.82 -1.41
CA PRO A 152 3.15 19.61 0.04
C PRO A 152 1.75 19.85 0.62
N SER A 153 1.52 19.42 1.85
CA SER A 153 0.35 19.80 2.65
C SER A 153 0.82 20.24 4.03
N ALA A 154 0.26 21.35 4.51
CA ALA A 154 0.60 21.93 5.80
C ALA A 154 -0.09 21.23 6.99
N ASP A 155 -1.07 20.36 6.75
CA ASP A 155 -1.81 19.70 7.81
C ASP A 155 -2.13 18.25 7.42
N TRP A 156 -1.19 17.35 7.74
CA TRP A 156 -1.34 15.91 7.50
C TRP A 156 -2.59 15.33 8.18
N LEU A 157 -2.89 15.79 9.40
CA LEU A 157 -3.99 15.24 10.19
C LEU A 157 -5.33 15.55 9.53
N LYS A 158 -5.50 16.79 9.08
CA LYS A 158 -6.72 17.24 8.41
C LYS A 158 -6.86 16.71 6.99
N ASP A 159 -5.79 16.75 6.20
CA ASP A 159 -5.90 16.54 4.76
C ASP A 159 -5.76 15.05 4.37
N CYS A 160 -5.19 14.21 5.23
CA CYS A 160 -4.75 12.87 4.82
C CYS A 160 -4.95 11.77 5.86
N ALA A 161 -4.78 12.04 7.16
CA ALA A 161 -4.88 11.00 8.20
C ALA A 161 -6.26 10.34 8.22
N GLY A 162 -7.31 11.08 7.84
CA GLY A 162 -8.69 10.61 7.62
C GLY A 162 -8.81 9.26 6.91
N CYS A 163 -8.00 9.05 5.88
CA CYS A 163 -8.04 7.86 5.04
C CYS A 163 -6.88 6.90 5.26
N HIS A 164 -5.80 7.35 5.92
CA HIS A 164 -4.54 6.61 6.02
C HIS A 164 -4.23 6.12 7.44
N THR A 165 -5.02 6.51 8.43
CA THR A 165 -4.88 6.07 9.81
C THR A 165 -6.24 5.70 10.42
N THR A 166 -6.21 5.26 11.66
CA THR A 166 -7.39 5.00 12.48
C THR A 166 -7.16 5.59 13.87
N GLY A 167 -8.23 5.97 14.58
CA GLY A 167 -8.10 6.40 15.98
C GLY A 167 -7.60 7.81 16.20
N PHE A 168 -7.69 8.67 15.18
CA PHE A 168 -7.56 10.11 15.37
C PHE A 168 -8.95 10.76 15.32
N ASN A 169 -9.18 11.75 16.18
CA ASN A 169 -10.36 12.59 16.13
C ASN A 169 -9.98 13.89 15.42
N VAL A 170 -10.72 14.23 14.34
CA VAL A 170 -10.74 15.57 13.75
C VAL A 170 -11.55 16.54 14.59
#